data_AF-B3T1P4-F1
#
_entry.id   AF-B3T1P4-F1
#
_cell.length_a   1.000
_cell.length_b   1.000
_cell.length_c   1.000
_cell.angle_alpha   90.00
_cell.angle_beta   90.00
_cell.angle_gamma   90.00
#
_symmetry.space_group_name_H-M   'P 1'
#
loop_
_entity.id
_entity.type
_entity.pdbx_description
1 polymer ?
#
loop_
_entity_poly.entity_id
_entity_poly.type
_entity_poly.pdbx_seq_one_letter_code
_entity_poly.pdbx_strand_id
1 'polypeptide(L)'
;MKRAIILGFTLVETLVAIVIGVISVAALFYSYQFFAKSYQGILDKASISRSGRDALTMIAKDLRNAGYKDVNYTPNFDRWIEQRDSEDFAGADFLAIYYNTSPNDRVRIYYRVRKYRDDKNSEDMYLSRDVVENPVTNPKQLLLNEIIVPYVTDFQVVLKDIDGKELKPVCIKCNAESLKHGTAAEGKANQSKVHTAEVYLTVRSPNKIYQKDKIWKIINYNAPTGRTQTLSPDRYHRETFFTSVYLRNIVNIK
;
A
#
# COMPACT_ATOMS: atom_id res chain seq x y z
N MET A 1 17.32 -73.30 15.14
CA MET A 1 17.70 -71.91 14.80
C MET A 1 18.00 -71.83 13.31
N LYS A 2 17.15 -71.18 12.50
CA LYS A 2 17.45 -70.93 11.08
C LYS A 2 18.55 -69.88 11.00
N ARG A 3 19.73 -70.25 10.50
CA ARG A 3 20.80 -69.29 10.17
C ARG A 3 20.35 -68.48 8.96
N ALA A 4 20.31 -67.16 9.10
CA ALA A 4 20.15 -66.26 7.96
C ALA A 4 21.43 -66.33 7.12
N ILE A 5 21.31 -66.72 5.85
CA ILE A 5 22.41 -66.69 4.88
C ILE A 5 22.51 -65.23 4.41
N ILE A 6 23.60 -64.56 4.75
CA ILE A 6 23.90 -63.23 4.20
C ILE A 6 24.46 -63.47 2.79
N LEU A 7 23.63 -63.27 1.77
CA LEU A 7 24.05 -63.28 0.37
C LEU A 7 24.84 -61.99 0.10
N GLY A 8 26.05 -62.11 -0.46
CA GLY A 8 26.86 -60.97 -0.88
C GLY A 8 26.27 -60.31 -2.13
N PHE A 9 26.45 -58.99 -2.24
CA PHE A 9 26.05 -58.23 -3.43
C PHE A 9 26.90 -58.63 -4.64
N THR A 10 26.26 -58.82 -5.79
CA THR A 10 26.95 -58.98 -7.07
C THR A 10 27.45 -57.64 -7.59
N LEU A 11 28.46 -57.66 -8.47
CA LEU A 11 29.06 -56.46 -9.05
C LEU A 11 28.01 -55.57 -9.73
N VAL A 12 27.08 -56.17 -10.49
CA VAL A 12 26.00 -55.44 -11.19
C VAL A 12 25.06 -54.77 -10.21
N GLU A 13 24.66 -55.46 -9.12
CA GLU A 13 23.80 -54.88 -8.10
C GLU A 13 24.47 -53.69 -7.40
N THR A 14 25.78 -53.75 -7.13
CA THR A 14 26.51 -52.61 -6.55
C THR A 14 26.59 -51.42 -7.51
N LEU A 15 26.82 -51.65 -8.80
CA LEU A 15 26.85 -50.62 -9.84
C LEU A 15 25.50 -49.90 -9.95
N VAL A 16 24.42 -50.66 -10.03
CA VAL A 16 23.06 -50.11 -10.10
C VAL A 16 22.72 -49.32 -8.83
N ALA A 17 23.06 -49.85 -7.65
CA ALA A 17 22.82 -49.17 -6.38
C ALA A 17 23.57 -47.83 -6.28
N ILE A 18 24.84 -47.78 -6.71
CA ILE A 18 25.63 -46.54 -6.73
C ILE A 18 25.01 -45.52 -7.67
N VAL A 19 24.63 -45.92 -8.89
CA VAL A 19 24.03 -45.00 -9.87
C VAL A 19 22.73 -44.40 -9.35
N ILE A 20 21.83 -45.21 -8.79
CA ILE A 20 20.56 -44.74 -8.20
C ILE A 20 20.83 -43.82 -7.00
N GLY A 21 21.80 -44.17 -6.16
CA GLY A 21 22.23 -43.34 -5.02
C GLY A 21 22.73 -41.97 -5.46
N VAL A 22 23.62 -41.90 -6.46
CA VAL A 22 24.18 -40.65 -6.98
C VAL A 22 23.08 -39.77 -7.60
N ILE A 23 22.15 -40.34 -8.38
CA ILE A 23 21.03 -39.58 -8.96
C ILE A 23 20.15 -38.99 -7.85
N SER A 24 19.87 -39.77 -6.79
CA SER A 24 19.04 -39.33 -5.67
C SER A 24 19.70 -38.20 -4.88
N VAL A 25 20.99 -38.33 -4.53
CA VAL A 25 21.73 -37.29 -3.82
C VAL A 25 21.87 -36.04 -4.68
N ALA A 26 22.13 -36.18 -5.99
CA ALA A 26 22.17 -35.06 -6.92
C ALA A 26 20.82 -34.31 -6.98
N ALA A 27 19.70 -35.05 -7.03
CA ALA A 27 18.37 -34.46 -7.01
C ALA A 27 18.06 -33.72 -5.69
N LEU A 28 18.43 -34.30 -4.54
CA LEU A 28 18.30 -33.67 -3.23
C LEU A 28 19.13 -32.38 -3.14
N PHE A 29 20.38 -32.43 -3.60
CA PHE A 29 21.28 -31.27 -3.61
C PHE A 29 20.73 -30.14 -4.49
N TYR A 30 20.25 -30.47 -5.70
CA TYR A 30 19.64 -29.49 -6.59
C TYR A 30 18.38 -28.87 -5.97
N SER A 31 17.54 -29.70 -5.35
CA SER A 31 16.33 -29.23 -4.65
C SER A 31 16.68 -28.25 -3.53
N TYR A 32 17.67 -28.59 -2.69
CA TYR A 32 18.14 -27.71 -1.63
C TYR A 32 18.63 -26.36 -2.17
N GLN A 33 19.47 -26.37 -3.22
CA GLN A 33 19.96 -25.13 -3.83
C GLN A 33 18.83 -24.28 -4.43
N PHE A 34 17.85 -24.91 -5.06
CA PHE A 34 16.68 -24.22 -5.60
C PHE A 34 15.88 -23.54 -4.49
N PHE A 35 15.52 -24.29 -3.44
CA PHE A 35 14.78 -23.73 -2.29
C PHE A 35 15.56 -22.63 -1.58
N ALA A 36 16.85 -22.82 -1.31
CA ALA A 36 17.68 -21.82 -0.63
C ALA A 36 17.71 -20.48 -1.39
N LYS A 37 17.79 -20.51 -2.73
CA LYS A 37 17.77 -19.30 -3.58
C LYS A 37 16.39 -18.64 -3.65
N SER A 38 15.32 -19.42 -3.64
CA SER A 38 13.94 -18.90 -3.75
C SER A 38 13.34 -18.47 -2.42
N TYR A 39 13.87 -18.96 -1.29
CA TYR A 39 13.32 -18.74 0.04
C TYR A 39 13.16 -17.26 0.40
N GLN A 40 14.22 -16.46 0.24
CA GLN A 40 14.15 -15.01 0.52
C GLN A 40 13.11 -14.31 -0.36
N GLY A 41 12.99 -14.71 -1.63
CA GLY A 41 12.00 -14.15 -2.54
C GLY A 41 10.56 -14.45 -2.13
N ILE A 42 10.30 -15.61 -1.52
CA ILE A 42 9.00 -15.98 -0.99
C ILE A 42 8.69 -15.16 0.28
N LEU A 43 9.67 -15.03 1.18
CA LEU A 43 9.52 -14.22 2.40
C LEU A 43 9.25 -12.75 2.08
N ASP A 44 10.01 -12.16 1.16
CA ASP A 44 9.84 -10.76 0.76
C ASP A 44 8.45 -10.53 0.16
N LYS A 45 7.97 -11.42 -0.72
CA LYS A 45 6.61 -11.35 -1.26
C LYS A 45 5.55 -11.44 -0.17
N ALA A 46 5.71 -12.38 0.77
CA ALA A 46 4.78 -12.52 1.89
C ALA A 46 4.76 -11.26 2.78
N SER A 47 5.94 -10.67 3.03
CA SER A 47 6.08 -9.43 3.80
C SER A 47 5.39 -8.25 3.13
N ILE A 48 5.59 -8.06 1.82
CA ILE A 48 4.90 -7.03 1.02
C ILE A 48 3.39 -7.21 1.10
N SER A 49 2.94 -8.45 0.88
CA SER A 49 1.53 -8.82 0.88
C SER A 49 0.86 -8.55 2.23
N ARG A 50 1.56 -8.83 3.33
CA ARG A 50 1.11 -8.50 4.69
C ARG A 50 1.06 -6.99 4.90
N SER A 51 2.16 -6.29 4.68
CA SER A 51 2.27 -4.84 4.93
C SER A 51 1.26 -4.02 4.12
N GLY A 52 1.06 -4.35 2.84
CA GLY A 52 0.07 -3.70 1.99
C GLY A 52 -1.37 -3.89 2.49
N ARG A 53 -1.75 -5.11 2.87
CA ARG A 53 -3.09 -5.40 3.41
C ARG A 53 -3.33 -4.77 4.78
N ASP A 54 -2.34 -4.80 5.66
CA ASP A 54 -2.45 -4.20 7.00
C ASP A 54 -2.65 -2.69 6.90
N ALA A 55 -1.91 -2.03 6.02
CA ALA A 55 -2.05 -0.60 5.78
C ALA A 55 -3.37 -0.21 5.13
N LEU A 56 -3.82 -0.95 4.09
CA LEU A 56 -5.14 -0.69 3.50
C LEU A 56 -6.27 -0.96 4.50
N THR A 57 -6.12 -1.94 5.38
CA THR A 57 -7.08 -2.20 6.47
C THR A 57 -7.15 -1.02 7.44
N MET A 58 -6.00 -0.45 7.79
CA MET A 58 -5.94 0.74 8.64
C MET A 58 -6.53 1.97 7.94
N ILE A 59 -6.15 2.25 6.68
CA ILE A 59 -6.72 3.34 5.88
C ILE A 59 -8.24 3.17 5.76
N ALA A 60 -8.72 1.95 5.52
CA ALA A 60 -10.15 1.68 5.42
C ALA A 60 -10.89 1.93 6.74
N LYS A 61 -10.28 1.64 7.90
CA LYS A 61 -10.85 1.99 9.22
C LYS A 61 -10.95 3.50 9.38
N ASP A 62 -9.89 4.23 9.06
CA ASP A 62 -9.87 5.69 9.15
C ASP A 62 -10.87 6.33 8.16
N LEU A 63 -10.98 5.80 6.93
CA LEU A 63 -11.96 6.24 5.93
C LEU A 63 -13.41 6.01 6.36
N ARG A 64 -13.73 4.89 7.03
CA ARG A 64 -15.09 4.64 7.57
C ARG A 64 -15.53 5.65 8.63
N ASN A 65 -14.58 6.35 9.24
CA ASN A 65 -14.83 7.41 10.21
C ASN A 65 -14.79 8.81 9.56
N ALA A 66 -14.30 8.94 8.33
CA ALA A 66 -14.25 10.21 7.61
C ALA A 66 -15.60 10.95 7.65
N GLY A 67 -15.56 12.24 7.96
CA GLY A 67 -16.74 13.10 8.06
C GLY A 67 -17.65 12.85 9.26
N TYR A 68 -17.28 11.98 10.20
CA TYR A 68 -18.07 11.83 11.44
C TYR A 68 -18.03 13.13 12.25
N LYS A 69 -19.21 13.69 12.50
CA LYS A 69 -19.43 14.88 13.32
C LYS A 69 -20.24 14.49 14.56
N ASP A 70 -19.71 14.80 15.74
CA ASP A 70 -20.43 14.57 16.99
C ASP A 70 -21.64 15.52 17.09
N VAL A 71 -22.75 15.03 17.64
CA VAL A 71 -24.01 15.81 17.76
C VAL A 71 -23.85 17.05 18.64
N ASN A 72 -22.94 17.01 19.60
CA ASN A 72 -22.63 18.10 20.52
C ASN A 72 -21.43 18.94 20.06
N TYR A 73 -20.86 18.66 18.87
CA TYR A 73 -19.75 19.44 18.33
C TYR A 73 -20.24 20.82 17.88
N THR A 74 -19.94 21.80 18.73
CA THR A 74 -20.27 23.22 18.53
C THR A 74 -19.26 23.99 17.66
N PRO A 75 -17.95 23.65 17.60
CA PRO A 75 -17.04 24.35 16.71
C PRO A 75 -17.36 24.10 15.23
N ASN A 76 -16.78 24.91 14.34
CA ASN A 76 -17.00 24.74 12.91
C ASN A 76 -16.38 23.44 12.39
N PHE A 77 -17.16 22.64 11.65
CA PHE A 77 -16.72 21.41 10.99
C PHE A 77 -16.65 21.62 9.48
N ASP A 78 -15.54 22.20 9.02
CA ASP A 78 -15.35 22.63 7.63
C ASP A 78 -14.75 21.56 6.70
N ARG A 79 -14.19 20.48 7.26
CA ARG A 79 -13.34 19.49 6.57
C ARG A 79 -13.73 18.07 6.91
N TRP A 80 -13.75 17.22 5.88
CA TRP A 80 -14.34 15.88 5.93
C TRP A 80 -13.32 14.87 5.39
N ILE A 81 -12.91 15.10 4.15
CA ILE A 81 -11.92 14.32 3.40
C ILE A 81 -11.27 15.27 2.39
N GLU A 82 -9.98 15.15 2.17
CA GLU A 82 -9.30 15.85 1.07
C GLU A 82 -8.39 14.86 0.34
N GLN A 83 -8.34 14.97 -0.98
CA GLN A 83 -7.37 14.33 -1.85
C GLN A 83 -6.64 15.43 -2.62
N ARG A 84 -5.33 15.28 -2.80
CA ARG A 84 -4.54 16.14 -3.69
C ARG A 84 -3.68 15.28 -4.59
N ASP A 85 -3.66 15.63 -5.87
CA ASP A 85 -2.88 14.90 -6.87
C ASP A 85 -1.41 15.24 -6.79
N SER A 86 -0.55 14.22 -6.91
CA SER A 86 0.90 14.41 -7.10
C SER A 86 1.52 15.43 -6.13
N GLU A 87 1.03 15.45 -4.89
CA GLU A 87 1.50 16.37 -3.84
C GLU A 87 2.92 15.99 -3.40
N ASP A 88 3.25 14.69 -3.47
CA ASP A 88 4.46 14.12 -2.92
C ASP A 88 5.29 13.39 -4.00
N PHE A 89 6.32 12.67 -3.53
CA PHE A 89 7.30 11.99 -4.38
C PHE A 89 6.66 10.98 -5.35
N ALA A 90 7.30 10.81 -6.51
CA ALA A 90 6.89 9.89 -7.58
C ALA A 90 5.46 10.12 -8.13
N GLY A 91 4.90 11.32 -7.94
CA GLY A 91 3.53 11.64 -8.33
C GLY A 91 2.49 11.04 -7.41
N ALA A 92 2.87 10.62 -6.20
CA ALA A 92 1.94 10.07 -5.22
C ALA A 92 0.91 11.11 -4.78
N ASP A 93 -0.30 10.63 -4.53
CA ASP A 93 -1.38 11.46 -4.04
C ASP A 93 -1.24 11.70 -2.53
N PHE A 94 -1.99 12.67 -2.04
CA PHE A 94 -2.16 12.95 -0.62
C PHE A 94 -3.60 12.66 -0.21
N LEU A 95 -3.80 12.04 0.95
CA LEU A 95 -5.11 11.82 1.53
C LEU A 95 -5.18 12.40 2.94
N ALA A 96 -6.19 13.22 3.18
CA ALA A 96 -6.55 13.71 4.50
C ALA A 96 -7.95 13.26 4.88
N ILE A 97 -8.10 12.87 6.13
CA ILE A 97 -9.36 12.46 6.73
C ILE A 97 -9.59 13.24 8.01
N TYR A 98 -10.81 13.70 8.22
CA TYR A 98 -11.21 14.48 9.39
C TYR A 98 -12.45 13.87 10.03
N TYR A 99 -12.44 13.74 11.35
CA TYR A 99 -13.59 13.30 12.13
C TYR A 99 -13.48 13.71 13.59
N ASN A 100 -14.61 13.75 14.29
CA ASN A 100 -14.64 13.98 15.73
C ASN A 100 -14.36 12.71 16.53
N THR A 101 -13.57 12.85 17.59
CA THR A 101 -13.39 11.81 18.62
C THR A 101 -14.19 12.10 19.88
N SER A 102 -14.57 13.36 20.09
CA SER A 102 -15.40 13.84 21.19
C SER A 102 -16.23 15.06 20.75
N PRO A 103 -17.17 15.55 21.57
CA PRO A 103 -17.87 16.81 21.36
C PRO A 103 -16.99 18.04 21.19
N ASN A 104 -15.74 17.99 21.65
CA ASN A 104 -14.82 19.14 21.61
C ASN A 104 -13.62 18.89 20.70
N ASP A 105 -13.33 17.63 20.39
CA ASP A 105 -12.09 17.23 19.73
C ASP A 105 -12.33 16.78 18.30
N ARG A 106 -11.50 17.28 17.39
CA ARG A 106 -11.43 16.85 16.00
C ARG A 106 -10.07 16.27 15.71
N VAL A 107 -10.04 15.07 15.17
CA VAL A 107 -8.83 14.43 14.70
C VAL A 107 -8.70 14.59 13.19
N ARG A 108 -7.46 14.77 12.76
CA ARG A 108 -7.05 14.79 11.37
C ARG A 108 -5.96 13.76 11.16
N ILE A 109 -6.15 12.94 10.14
CA ILE A 109 -5.22 11.90 9.73
C ILE A 109 -4.77 12.19 8.31
N TYR A 110 -3.45 12.25 8.12
CA TYR A 110 -2.84 12.41 6.80
C TYR A 110 -2.09 11.16 6.41
N TYR A 111 -2.28 10.74 5.17
CA TYR A 111 -1.49 9.74 4.48
C TYR A 111 -0.73 10.39 3.35
N ARG A 112 0.60 10.22 3.37
CA ARG A 112 1.48 10.73 2.33
C ARG A 112 2.74 9.91 2.17
N VAL A 113 3.25 9.88 0.95
CA VAL A 113 4.51 9.20 0.63
C VAL A 113 5.68 10.11 0.99
N ARG A 114 6.71 9.55 1.64
CA ARG A 114 7.92 10.27 2.01
C ARG A 114 9.16 9.45 1.68
N LYS A 115 10.27 10.14 1.44
CA LYS A 115 11.60 9.51 1.36
C LYS A 115 12.18 9.25 2.74
N TYR A 116 12.94 8.16 2.87
CA TYR A 116 13.78 7.94 4.05
C TYR A 116 14.84 9.04 4.14
N ARG A 117 14.94 9.71 5.31
CA ARG A 117 15.86 10.85 5.50
C ARG A 117 17.31 10.43 5.71
N ASP A 118 17.53 9.23 6.25
CA ASP A 118 18.84 8.81 6.77
C ASP A 118 19.78 8.23 5.71
N ASP A 119 19.31 8.02 4.49
CA ASP A 119 20.15 7.47 3.42
C ASP A 119 20.17 8.44 2.23
N LYS A 120 21.22 9.27 2.17
CA LYS A 120 21.39 10.32 1.16
C LYS A 120 21.39 9.82 -0.29
N ASN A 121 21.49 8.50 -0.49
CA ASN A 121 21.47 7.83 -1.78
C ASN A 121 20.24 6.93 -2.00
N SER A 122 19.33 6.85 -1.04
CA SER A 122 18.16 5.98 -1.15
C SER A 122 16.99 6.72 -1.76
N GLU A 123 16.55 6.23 -2.93
CA GLU A 123 15.27 6.61 -3.55
C GLU A 123 14.08 5.90 -2.89
N ASP A 124 14.30 5.24 -1.75
CA ASP A 124 13.28 4.46 -1.09
C ASP A 124 12.28 5.36 -0.39
N MET A 125 11.01 5.02 -0.58
CA MET A 125 9.91 5.76 -0.02
C MET A 125 9.10 4.88 0.92
N TYR A 126 8.35 5.52 1.80
CA TYR A 126 7.39 4.87 2.68
C TYR A 126 6.10 5.66 2.70
N LEU A 127 4.98 4.97 2.92
CA LEU A 127 3.74 5.64 3.26
C LEU A 127 3.80 6.00 4.73
N SER A 128 3.56 7.27 5.02
CA SER A 128 3.55 7.84 6.35
C SER A 128 2.14 8.15 6.80
N ARG A 129 1.89 8.02 8.11
CA ARG A 129 0.67 8.46 8.78
C ARG A 129 0.99 9.56 9.79
N ASP A 130 0.30 10.69 9.67
CA ASP A 130 0.36 11.76 10.67
C ASP A 130 -1.01 11.90 11.32
N VAL A 131 -1.07 11.99 12.64
CA VAL A 131 -2.31 12.22 13.40
C VAL A 131 -2.19 13.47 14.24
N VAL A 132 -3.11 14.41 14.02
CA VAL A 132 -3.19 15.68 14.75
C VAL A 132 -4.58 15.84 15.33
N GLU A 133 -4.64 16.09 16.62
CA GLU A 133 -5.84 16.49 17.34
C GLU A 133 -5.98 18.01 17.31
N ASN A 134 -7.21 18.49 17.16
CA ASN A 134 -7.59 19.90 17.10
C ASN A 134 -6.73 20.74 16.15
N PRO A 135 -6.62 20.36 14.86
CA PRO A 135 -5.63 20.88 13.92
C PRO A 135 -5.76 22.38 13.57
N VAL A 136 -6.82 23.06 14.02
CA VAL A 136 -7.11 24.47 13.70
C VAL A 136 -7.01 25.36 14.94
N THR A 137 -7.52 24.92 16.08
CA THR A 137 -7.63 25.73 17.30
C THR A 137 -6.43 25.55 18.23
N ASN A 138 -6.07 24.30 18.54
CA ASN A 138 -4.96 23.97 19.42
C ASN A 138 -4.31 22.65 18.95
N PRO A 139 -3.46 22.70 17.91
CA PRO A 139 -2.97 21.49 17.26
C PRO A 139 -2.05 20.70 18.19
N LYS A 140 -2.46 19.48 18.51
CA LYS A 140 -1.67 18.51 19.27
C LYS A 140 -1.25 17.38 18.35
N GLN A 141 0.04 17.29 18.08
CA GLN A 141 0.61 16.20 17.28
C GLN A 141 0.60 14.91 18.11
N LEU A 142 -0.16 13.91 17.68
CA LEU A 142 -0.22 12.61 18.34
C LEU A 142 0.76 11.61 17.72
N LEU A 143 0.82 11.58 16.39
CA LEU A 143 1.71 10.71 15.62
C LEU A 143 2.31 11.49 14.47
N LEU A 144 3.63 11.48 14.31
CA LEU A 144 4.33 12.23 13.26
C LEU A 144 5.24 11.31 12.46
N ASN A 145 5.06 11.30 11.14
CA ASN A 145 5.83 10.49 10.19
C ASN A 145 5.82 8.99 10.53
N GLU A 146 4.74 8.47 11.11
CA GLU A 146 4.66 7.04 11.45
C GLU A 146 4.77 6.23 10.17
N ILE A 147 5.75 5.32 10.11
CA ILE A 147 5.97 4.46 8.95
C ILE A 147 4.95 3.34 8.99
N ILE A 148 4.01 3.36 8.06
CA ILE A 148 2.95 2.34 8.00
C ILE A 148 3.22 1.28 6.94
N VAL A 149 3.89 1.68 5.85
CA VAL A 149 4.34 0.76 4.80
C VAL A 149 5.70 1.20 4.29
N PRO A 150 6.75 0.37 4.42
CA PRO A 150 8.04 0.65 3.83
C PRO A 150 8.04 0.34 2.33
N TYR A 151 9.02 0.87 1.59
CA TYR A 151 9.25 0.58 0.17
C TYR A 151 8.03 0.81 -0.72
N VAL A 152 7.34 1.92 -0.52
CA VAL A 152 6.22 2.33 -1.37
C VAL A 152 6.77 2.85 -2.69
N THR A 153 6.11 2.49 -3.79
CA THR A 153 6.43 2.98 -5.14
C THR A 153 5.39 3.99 -5.60
N ASP A 154 4.12 3.75 -5.30
CA ASP A 154 3.01 4.59 -5.74
C ASP A 154 1.86 4.54 -4.72
N PHE A 155 1.17 5.65 -4.57
CA PHE A 155 -0.04 5.78 -3.76
C PHE A 155 -1.02 6.68 -4.50
N GLN A 156 -2.20 6.16 -4.78
CA GLN A 156 -3.25 6.86 -5.52
C GLN A 156 -4.57 6.75 -4.77
N VAL A 157 -5.33 7.85 -4.75
CA VAL A 157 -6.65 7.89 -4.13
C VAL A 157 -7.65 8.46 -5.12
N VAL A 158 -8.74 7.73 -5.34
CA VAL A 158 -9.82 8.10 -6.24
C VAL A 158 -11.10 8.21 -5.42
N LEU A 159 -11.70 9.38 -5.41
CA LEU A 159 -12.95 9.64 -4.70
C LEU A 159 -14.10 9.65 -5.70
N LYS A 160 -15.22 9.02 -5.35
CA LYS A 160 -16.38 8.85 -6.24
C LYS A 160 -17.66 9.35 -5.61
N ASP A 161 -18.57 9.84 -6.44
CA ASP A 161 -19.94 10.19 -6.05
C ASP A 161 -20.84 8.96 -5.93
N ILE A 162 -22.12 9.20 -5.63
CA ILE A 162 -23.15 8.17 -5.48
C ILE A 162 -23.38 7.33 -6.74
N ASP A 163 -23.12 7.90 -7.92
CA ASP A 163 -23.27 7.23 -9.21
C ASP A 163 -21.99 6.46 -9.60
N GLY A 164 -20.96 6.50 -8.75
CA GLY A 164 -19.66 5.86 -8.97
C GLY A 164 -18.76 6.64 -9.93
N LYS A 165 -19.10 7.88 -10.28
CA LYS A 165 -18.27 8.77 -11.09
C LYS A 165 -17.22 9.42 -10.20
N GLU A 166 -16.01 9.58 -10.74
CA GLU A 166 -14.93 10.26 -10.02
C GLU A 166 -15.30 11.73 -9.74
N LEU A 167 -15.06 12.13 -8.48
CA LEU A 167 -15.12 13.50 -8.02
C LEU A 167 -13.73 14.07 -7.95
N LYS A 168 -13.49 15.13 -8.72
CA LYS A 168 -12.19 15.79 -8.79
C LYS A 168 -12.35 17.28 -9.13
N PRO A 169 -11.68 18.21 -8.44
CA PRO A 169 -10.90 17.99 -7.22
C PRO A 169 -11.78 17.71 -5.98
N VAL A 170 -11.18 17.25 -4.88
CA VAL A 170 -11.81 17.16 -3.55
C VAL A 170 -10.82 17.69 -2.51
N CYS A 171 -10.78 19.00 -2.33
CA CYS A 171 -9.84 19.65 -1.43
C CYS A 171 -10.34 21.04 -1.03
N ILE A 172 -9.92 21.51 0.14
CA ILE A 172 -10.15 22.92 0.53
C ILE A 172 -8.97 23.77 0.07
N LYS A 173 -7.76 23.30 0.39
CA LYS A 173 -6.52 23.91 -0.08
C LYS A 173 -5.95 23.03 -1.17
N CYS A 174 -6.48 23.21 -2.39
CA CYS A 174 -6.05 22.46 -3.56
C CYS A 174 -4.65 22.91 -4.02
N ASN A 175 -3.84 21.96 -4.45
CA ASN A 175 -2.55 22.24 -5.09
C ASN A 175 -2.75 22.51 -6.60
N ALA A 176 -1.68 22.91 -7.30
CA ALA A 176 -1.74 23.26 -8.71
C ALA A 176 -2.21 22.09 -9.60
N GLU A 177 -1.81 20.86 -9.27
CA GLU A 177 -2.20 19.66 -10.02
C GLU A 177 -3.70 19.36 -9.87
N SER A 178 -4.23 19.41 -8.65
CA SER A 178 -5.67 19.20 -8.39
C SER A 178 -6.52 20.26 -9.10
N LEU A 179 -6.03 21.50 -9.19
CA LEU A 179 -6.72 22.61 -9.86
C LEU A 179 -6.77 22.49 -11.39
N LYS A 180 -6.05 21.56 -12.00
CA LYS A 180 -6.23 21.24 -13.44
C LYS A 180 -7.60 20.60 -13.72
N HIS A 181 -8.25 20.08 -12.70
CA HIS A 181 -9.52 19.35 -12.81
C HIS A 181 -10.74 20.18 -12.38
N GLY A 182 -10.54 21.41 -11.90
CA GLY A 182 -11.61 22.29 -11.44
C GLY A 182 -11.11 23.37 -10.49
N THR A 183 -12.03 24.04 -9.83
CA THR A 183 -11.75 25.16 -8.91
C THR A 183 -11.69 24.71 -7.45
N ALA A 184 -11.06 25.53 -6.59
CA ALA A 184 -11.07 25.28 -5.15
C ALA A 184 -12.49 25.33 -4.53
N ALA A 185 -13.39 26.13 -5.12
CA ALA A 185 -14.78 26.19 -4.68
C ALA A 185 -15.52 24.89 -4.98
N GLU A 186 -15.34 24.33 -6.18
CA GLU A 186 -15.85 23.01 -6.54
C GLU A 186 -15.22 21.91 -5.67
N GLY A 187 -13.90 21.97 -5.44
CA GLY A 187 -13.21 21.03 -4.56
C GLY A 187 -13.78 21.01 -3.15
N LYS A 188 -14.09 22.19 -2.61
CA LYS A 188 -14.72 22.32 -1.28
C LYS A 188 -16.13 21.72 -1.28
N ALA A 189 -16.94 22.01 -2.31
CA ALA A 189 -18.30 21.50 -2.44
C ALA A 189 -18.34 19.97 -2.69
N ASN A 190 -17.34 19.43 -3.39
CA ASN A 190 -17.26 18.01 -3.71
C ASN A 190 -16.99 17.14 -2.49
N GLN A 191 -16.37 17.66 -1.41
CA GLN A 191 -16.18 16.91 -0.16
C GLN A 191 -17.48 16.27 0.33
N SER A 192 -18.60 17.00 0.22
CA SER A 192 -19.92 16.55 0.68
C SER A 192 -20.60 15.55 -0.26
N LYS A 193 -20.09 15.40 -1.48
CA LYS A 193 -20.64 14.51 -2.49
C LYS A 193 -19.93 13.16 -2.52
N VAL A 194 -18.81 13.02 -1.80
CA VAL A 194 -18.02 11.79 -1.82
C VAL A 194 -18.81 10.66 -1.16
N HIS A 195 -19.01 9.60 -1.91
CA HIS A 195 -19.71 8.41 -1.49
C HIS A 195 -18.76 7.23 -1.24
N THR A 196 -17.78 7.06 -2.13
CA THR A 196 -16.83 5.95 -2.08
C THR A 196 -15.41 6.45 -2.25
N ALA A 197 -14.48 5.92 -1.47
CA ALA A 197 -13.05 6.15 -1.61
C ALA A 197 -12.35 4.87 -2.07
N GLU A 198 -11.63 4.95 -3.18
CA GLU A 198 -10.78 3.90 -3.72
C GLU A 198 -9.32 4.25 -3.48
N VAL A 199 -8.58 3.33 -2.88
CA VAL A 199 -7.17 3.54 -2.53
C VAL A 199 -6.34 2.44 -3.18
N TYR A 200 -5.34 2.85 -3.95
CA TYR A 200 -4.36 1.99 -4.61
C TYR A 200 -3.00 2.24 -3.96
N LEU A 201 -2.33 1.17 -3.57
CA LEU A 201 -1.01 1.22 -2.94
C LEU A 201 -0.08 0.23 -3.61
N THR A 202 0.97 0.72 -4.26
CA THR A 202 2.00 -0.12 -4.87
C THR A 202 3.22 -0.18 -3.97
N VAL A 203 3.61 -1.40 -3.58
CA VAL A 203 4.72 -1.66 -2.66
C VAL A 203 5.74 -2.54 -3.37
N ARG A 204 7.04 -2.25 -3.18
CA ARG A 204 8.14 -3.06 -3.73
C ARG A 204 8.80 -3.92 -2.65
N SER A 205 9.50 -4.97 -3.08
CA SER A 205 10.30 -5.81 -2.19
C SER A 205 11.50 -5.06 -1.62
N PRO A 206 11.91 -5.38 -0.38
CA PRO A 206 13.13 -4.83 0.20
C PRO A 206 14.38 -5.28 -0.57
N ASN A 207 14.40 -6.52 -1.09
CA ASN A 207 15.54 -7.07 -1.82
C ASN A 207 15.22 -7.32 -3.30
N LYS A 208 16.28 -7.45 -4.11
CA LYS A 208 16.19 -7.87 -5.51
C LYS A 208 15.94 -9.38 -5.57
N ILE A 209 14.73 -9.79 -5.93
CA ILE A 209 14.33 -11.21 -5.91
C ILE A 209 14.28 -11.87 -7.28
N TYR A 210 14.28 -11.09 -8.37
CA TYR A 210 14.36 -11.63 -9.73
C TYR A 210 15.80 -11.80 -10.19
N GLN A 211 16.05 -12.72 -11.13
CA GLN A 211 17.39 -12.95 -11.70
C GLN A 211 17.75 -11.94 -12.80
N LYS A 212 16.74 -11.43 -13.52
CA LYS A 212 16.86 -10.48 -14.61
C LYS A 212 15.98 -9.27 -14.33
N ASP A 213 16.35 -8.14 -14.92
CA ASP A 213 15.56 -6.92 -14.83
C ASP A 213 14.17 -7.15 -15.44
N LYS A 214 13.16 -6.63 -14.77
CA LYS A 214 11.76 -6.66 -15.17
C LYS A 214 11.28 -5.24 -15.39
N ILE A 215 10.57 -5.04 -16.49
CA ILE A 215 9.80 -3.81 -16.72
C ILE A 215 8.53 -3.91 -15.89
N TRP A 216 8.28 -2.90 -15.08
CA TRP A 216 7.08 -2.79 -14.27
C TRP A 216 6.17 -1.71 -14.85
N LYS A 217 4.87 -2.04 -14.95
CA LYS A 217 3.82 -1.10 -15.34
C LYS A 217 2.79 -1.05 -14.21
N ILE A 218 2.58 0.13 -13.66
CA ILE A 218 1.50 0.42 -12.73
C ILE A 218 0.32 0.92 -13.57
N ILE A 219 -0.81 0.23 -13.46
CA ILE A 219 -2.06 0.57 -14.14
C ILE A 219 -3.15 0.57 -13.07
N ASN A 220 -3.43 1.74 -12.52
CA ASN A 220 -4.40 1.94 -11.45
C ASN A 220 -5.53 2.83 -11.96
N TYR A 221 -6.77 2.48 -11.62
CA TYR A 221 -8.00 3.17 -12.05
C TYR A 221 -8.09 3.37 -13.58
N ASN A 222 -8.89 2.54 -14.26
CA ASN A 222 -9.00 2.59 -15.72
C ASN A 222 -9.91 3.74 -16.21
N ALA A 223 -9.41 4.97 -16.15
CA ALA A 223 -10.09 6.19 -16.59
C ALA A 223 -9.07 7.24 -17.08
N PRO A 224 -9.50 8.39 -17.67
CA PRO A 224 -8.58 9.42 -18.18
C PRO A 224 -7.63 10.01 -17.13
N THR A 225 -8.06 10.05 -15.87
CA THR A 225 -7.33 10.50 -14.67
C THR A 225 -6.61 9.35 -13.96
N GLY A 226 -6.68 8.14 -14.53
CA GLY A 226 -6.01 6.93 -14.09
C GLY A 226 -4.50 7.05 -14.11
N ARG A 227 -3.82 6.19 -13.36
CA ARG A 227 -2.35 6.16 -13.31
C ARG A 227 -1.84 5.06 -14.22
N THR A 228 -1.13 5.46 -15.29
CA THR A 228 -0.34 4.56 -16.12
C THR A 228 1.13 4.98 -16.05
N GLN A 229 1.93 4.24 -15.29
CA GLN A 229 3.35 4.54 -15.10
C GLN A 229 4.19 3.34 -15.49
N THR A 230 5.17 3.54 -16.39
CA THR A 230 6.20 2.54 -16.66
C THR A 230 7.44 2.90 -15.86
N LEU A 231 7.88 1.98 -15.01
CA LEU A 231 9.05 2.17 -14.16
C LEU A 231 10.32 1.70 -14.87
N SER A 232 11.46 2.24 -14.45
CA SER A 232 12.77 1.75 -14.88
C SER A 232 12.93 0.25 -14.58
N PRO A 233 13.51 -0.53 -15.50
CA PRO A 233 13.69 -1.96 -15.30
C PRO A 233 14.54 -2.25 -14.05
N ASP A 234 14.07 -3.16 -13.20
CA ASP A 234 14.83 -3.61 -12.03
C ASP A 234 14.46 -5.04 -11.60
N ARG A 235 15.09 -5.50 -10.52
CA ARG A 235 14.95 -6.88 -10.02
C ARG A 235 14.09 -6.98 -8.77
N TYR A 236 13.44 -5.89 -8.37
CA TYR A 236 12.52 -5.88 -7.24
C TYR A 236 11.15 -6.42 -7.66
N HIS A 237 10.45 -7.05 -6.73
CA HIS A 237 9.05 -7.39 -6.92
C HIS A 237 8.17 -6.24 -6.50
N ARG A 238 7.07 -6.04 -7.22
CA ARG A 238 6.05 -5.05 -6.88
C ARG A 238 4.68 -5.71 -6.90
N GLU A 239 3.86 -5.29 -5.96
CA GLU A 239 2.46 -5.68 -5.87
C GLU A 239 1.63 -4.42 -5.59
N THR A 240 0.51 -4.28 -6.29
CA THR A 240 -0.46 -3.22 -6.06
C THR A 240 -1.64 -3.79 -5.29
N PHE A 241 -1.93 -3.18 -4.15
CA PHE A 241 -3.08 -3.49 -3.32
C PHE A 241 -4.18 -2.46 -3.58
N PHE A 242 -5.42 -2.90 -3.48
CA PHE A 242 -6.59 -2.07 -3.71
C PHE A 242 -7.62 -2.28 -2.59
N THR A 243 -8.25 -1.19 -2.17
CA THR A 243 -9.44 -1.24 -1.33
C THR A 243 -10.43 -0.16 -1.76
N SER A 244 -11.72 -0.47 -1.66
CA SER A 244 -12.82 0.44 -1.91
C SER A 244 -13.68 0.53 -0.66
N VAL A 245 -13.95 1.75 -0.20
CA VAL A 245 -14.56 2.02 1.11
C VAL A 245 -15.73 2.98 0.94
N TYR A 246 -16.89 2.56 1.41
CA TYR A 246 -18.08 3.39 1.53
C TYR A 246 -17.95 4.38 2.70
N LEU A 247 -18.16 5.68 2.43
CA LEU A 247 -17.97 6.77 3.39
C LEU A 247 -19.29 7.15 4.08
N ARG A 248 -19.77 6.25 4.95
CA ARG A 248 -21.09 6.32 5.60
C ARG A 248 -21.43 7.65 6.30
N ASN A 249 -20.46 8.37 6.85
CA ASN A 249 -20.77 9.62 7.56
C ASN A 249 -20.86 10.79 6.59
N ILE A 250 -20.07 10.80 5.52
CA ILE A 250 -20.11 11.85 4.50
C ILE A 250 -21.44 11.84 3.75
N VAL A 251 -21.89 10.66 3.34
CA VAL A 251 -23.14 10.46 2.59
C VAL A 251 -24.38 10.93 3.35
N ASN A 252 -24.31 10.92 4.69
CA ASN A 252 -25.42 11.31 5.55
C ASN A 252 -25.41 12.78 5.96
N ILE A 253 -24.47 13.59 5.45
CA ILE A 253 -24.46 15.01 5.77
C ILE A 253 -25.52 15.72 4.92
N LYS A 254 -26.52 16.25 5.63
CA LYS A 254 -27.60 17.06 5.09
C LYS A 254 -27.29 18.54 5.25
#